data_AF-A0AAD9QLY0-F1
#
_entry.id   AF-A0AAD9QLY0-F1
#
_cell.length_a   1.000
_cell.length_b   1.000
_cell.length_c   1.000
_cell.angle_alpha   90.00
_cell.angle_beta   90.00
_cell.angle_gamma   90.00
#
_symmetry.space_group_name_H-M   'P 1'
#
loop_
_entity.id
_entity.type
_entity.pdbx_description
1 polymer ?
#
loop_
_entity_poly.entity_id
_entity_poly.type
_entity_poly.pdbx_seq_one_letter_code
_entity_poly.pdbx_strand_id
1 'polypeptide(L)'
;MYKNGRIRYYSSKFVIFCLGICFVFYITLYKNVFSFDKSYFLDISVGERSARQQPPRRKLILLFTPFFGAKWRDHSTLGPSSTYFLEGRQTLKDCEVSSCAVTYNKEKIMEADAVGFHARDMPSILPAKRTSKQIWFYFVLENPLNVFINDEGYANVFNWTMSYSRNSEIYTPYGKYILSSKIPNNGFDSFDLATKDKKVAWLVSNCYATERREYVEELKEYIDISVYGLCGN
;
A
#
# COMPACT_ATOMS: atom_id res chain seq x y z
N MET A 1 -59.20 -41.22 -4.91
CA MET A 1 -58.63 -42.57 -4.69
C MET A 1 -57.67 -42.88 -5.83
N TYR A 2 -56.42 -43.21 -5.47
CA TYR A 2 -55.32 -43.82 -6.25
C TYR A 2 -55.07 -43.37 -7.70
N LYS A 3 -53.79 -43.11 -8.01
CA LYS A 3 -53.10 -43.96 -8.99
C LYS A 3 -51.59 -44.06 -8.70
N ASN A 4 -51.17 -45.30 -8.48
CA ASN A 4 -49.82 -45.78 -8.23
C ASN A 4 -48.77 -45.16 -9.15
N GLY A 5 -47.83 -44.40 -8.57
CA GLY A 5 -46.58 -44.03 -9.23
C GLY A 5 -45.55 -45.15 -9.08
N ARG A 6 -45.29 -45.91 -10.15
CA ARG A 6 -44.15 -46.82 -10.24
C ARG A 6 -42.85 -46.02 -10.17
N ILE A 7 -42.08 -46.21 -9.10
CA ILE A 7 -40.70 -45.71 -9.01
C ILE A 7 -39.85 -46.55 -9.97
N ARG A 8 -39.38 -45.94 -11.06
CA ARG A 8 -38.41 -46.56 -11.98
C ARG A 8 -37.02 -46.45 -11.38
N TYR A 9 -36.47 -47.56 -10.92
CA TYR A 9 -35.05 -47.67 -10.56
C TYR A 9 -34.23 -47.65 -11.85
N TYR A 10 -33.47 -46.57 -12.06
CA TYR A 10 -32.52 -46.49 -13.17
C TYR A 10 -31.31 -47.38 -12.86
N SER A 11 -30.88 -48.17 -13.85
CA SER A 11 -29.69 -49.02 -13.75
C SER A 11 -28.48 -48.20 -13.30
N SER A 12 -27.68 -48.74 -12.38
CA SER A 12 -26.43 -48.11 -11.88
C SER A 12 -25.53 -47.62 -13.01
N LYS A 13 -25.50 -48.34 -14.14
CA LYS A 13 -24.74 -47.95 -15.34
C LYS A 13 -25.25 -46.65 -15.98
N PHE A 14 -26.56 -46.40 -15.94
CA PHE A 14 -27.18 -45.18 -16.47
C PHE A 14 -26.87 -43.96 -15.58
N VAL A 15 -26.89 -44.14 -14.25
CA VAL A 15 -26.53 -43.07 -13.31
C VAL A 15 -25.06 -42.69 -13.43
N ILE A 16 -24.17 -43.68 -13.54
CA ILE A 16 -22.72 -43.45 -13.75
C ILE A 16 -22.48 -42.74 -15.10
N PHE A 17 -23.21 -43.12 -16.15
CA PHE A 17 -23.13 -42.45 -17.44
C PHE A 17 -23.58 -40.98 -17.35
N CYS A 18 -24.68 -40.69 -16.66
CA CYS A 18 -25.13 -39.32 -16.44
C CYS A 18 -24.13 -38.49 -15.60
N LEU A 19 -23.55 -39.07 -14.55
CA LEU A 19 -22.51 -38.41 -13.76
C LEU A 19 -21.24 -38.14 -14.57
N GLY A 20 -20.85 -39.07 -15.45
CA GLY A 20 -19.74 -38.89 -16.39
C GLY A 20 -20.00 -37.74 -17.37
N ILE A 21 -21.22 -37.65 -17.92
CA ILE A 21 -21.63 -36.53 -18.77
C ILE A 21 -21.59 -35.20 -17.99
N CYS A 22 -22.17 -35.16 -16.79
CA CYS A 22 -22.16 -33.96 -15.95
C CYS A 22 -20.73 -33.53 -15.58
N PHE A 23 -19.82 -34.46 -15.30
CA PHE A 23 -18.42 -34.15 -15.01
C PHE A 23 -17.69 -33.62 -16.25
N VAL A 24 -17.94 -34.19 -17.43
CA VAL A 24 -17.38 -33.67 -18.69
C VAL A 24 -17.91 -32.28 -18.98
N PHE A 25 -19.22 -32.01 -18.80
CA PHE A 25 -19.80 -30.68 -18.94
C PHE A 25 -19.28 -29.69 -17.91
N TYR A 26 -19.10 -30.12 -16.66
CA TYR A 26 -18.49 -29.29 -15.62
C TYR A 26 -17.06 -28.93 -15.99
N ILE A 27 -16.25 -29.90 -16.43
CA ILE A 27 -14.88 -29.67 -16.88
C ILE A 27 -14.85 -28.78 -18.13
N THR A 28 -15.74 -28.96 -19.12
CA THR A 28 -15.73 -28.11 -20.33
C THR A 28 -16.24 -26.69 -20.07
N LEU A 29 -17.24 -26.52 -19.20
CA LEU A 29 -17.76 -25.19 -18.83
C LEU A 29 -16.83 -24.43 -17.87
N TYR A 30 -16.11 -25.14 -16.99
CA TYR A 30 -15.22 -24.53 -15.99
C TYR A 30 -13.72 -24.70 -16.28
N LYS A 31 -13.33 -25.23 -17.46
CA LYS A 31 -11.92 -25.37 -17.88
C LYS A 31 -11.12 -24.07 -17.84
N ASN A 32 -11.81 -22.93 -17.88
CA ASN A 32 -11.21 -21.60 -17.81
C ASN A 32 -11.22 -20.98 -16.40
N VAL A 33 -11.76 -21.64 -15.37
CA VAL A 33 -11.85 -21.09 -14.01
C VAL A 33 -10.62 -21.43 -13.16
N PHE A 34 -9.86 -22.47 -13.52
CA PHE A 34 -8.62 -22.85 -12.82
C PHE A 34 -7.37 -22.93 -13.70
N SER A 35 -7.45 -22.47 -14.95
CA SER A 35 -6.24 -22.15 -15.70
C SER A 35 -5.68 -20.83 -15.17
N PHE A 36 -4.91 -20.90 -14.08
CA PHE A 36 -3.93 -19.86 -13.77
C PHE A 36 -2.88 -19.93 -14.87
N ASP A 37 -3.21 -19.27 -15.97
CA ASP A 37 -2.28 -19.07 -17.07
C ASP A 37 -1.12 -18.25 -16.52
N LYS A 38 0.10 -18.72 -16.77
CA LYS A 38 1.36 -18.06 -16.36
C LYS A 38 1.49 -16.65 -16.95
N SER A 39 0.59 -16.28 -17.88
CA SER A 39 0.49 -14.99 -18.54
C SER A 39 0.17 -13.79 -17.64
N TYR A 40 -0.25 -13.99 -16.38
CA TYR A 40 -0.36 -12.88 -15.40
C TYR A 40 0.99 -12.43 -14.83
N PHE A 41 2.03 -13.25 -14.97
CA PHE A 41 3.40 -12.79 -14.83
C PHE A 41 3.91 -12.46 -16.22
N LEU A 42 3.56 -11.26 -16.69
CA LEU A 42 4.31 -10.65 -17.78
C LEU A 42 5.78 -10.66 -17.37
N ASP A 43 6.60 -11.38 -18.13
CA ASP A 43 8.00 -11.01 -18.34
C ASP A 43 7.96 -9.54 -18.78
N ILE A 44 8.08 -8.63 -17.81
CA ILE A 44 8.31 -7.23 -18.09
C ILE A 44 9.74 -7.17 -18.62
N SER A 45 9.89 -7.44 -19.91
CA SER A 45 10.98 -6.86 -20.67
C SER A 45 10.78 -5.35 -20.57
N VAL A 46 11.53 -4.72 -19.66
CA VAL A 46 11.66 -3.26 -19.62
C VAL A 46 12.19 -2.86 -20.99
N GLY A 47 11.28 -2.47 -21.89
CA GLY A 47 11.66 -2.00 -23.21
C GLY A 47 12.67 -0.88 -23.05
N GLU A 48 13.73 -0.90 -23.86
CA GLU A 48 14.71 0.18 -23.87
C GLU A 48 13.96 1.50 -23.91
N ARG A 49 14.19 2.34 -22.88
CA ARG A 49 13.66 3.70 -22.86
C ARG A 49 14.14 4.36 -24.15
N SER A 50 13.24 4.52 -25.12
CA SER A 50 13.52 5.37 -26.27
C SER A 50 13.80 6.75 -25.69
N ALA A 51 15.08 7.12 -25.67
CA ALA A 51 15.53 8.41 -25.18
C ALA A 51 14.77 9.47 -25.98
N ARG A 52 13.92 10.27 -25.29
CA ARG A 52 13.31 11.44 -25.92
C ARG A 52 14.46 12.29 -26.49
N GLN A 53 14.46 12.48 -27.81
CA GLN A 53 15.46 13.25 -28.55
C GLN A 53 15.43 14.77 -28.29
N GLN A 54 14.60 15.25 -27.37
CA GLN A 54 14.68 16.61 -26.83
C GLN A 54 15.24 16.54 -25.41
N PRO A 55 16.17 17.45 -25.01
CA PRO A 55 16.62 17.50 -23.62
C PRO A 55 15.36 17.61 -22.75
N PRO A 56 15.11 16.64 -21.84
CA PRO A 56 13.85 16.61 -21.13
C PRO A 56 13.71 17.91 -20.36
N ARG A 57 12.66 18.68 -20.69
CA ARG A 57 12.27 19.85 -19.91
C ARG A 57 12.28 19.42 -18.43
N ARG A 58 13.09 20.11 -17.64
CA ARG A 58 13.24 19.86 -16.20
C ARG A 58 11.85 19.82 -15.56
N LYS A 59 11.58 18.76 -14.81
CA LYS A 59 10.29 18.56 -14.14
C LYS A 59 10.35 19.16 -12.75
N LEU A 60 9.39 20.00 -12.42
CA LEU A 60 9.29 20.64 -11.12
C LEU A 60 8.17 19.98 -10.30
N ILE A 61 8.50 19.53 -9.09
CA ILE A 61 7.57 18.93 -8.13
C ILE A 61 7.37 19.94 -7.01
N LEU A 62 6.15 20.45 -6.87
CA LEU A 62 5.75 21.31 -5.75
C LEU A 62 5.14 20.44 -4.65
N LEU A 63 5.77 20.42 -3.48
CA LEU A 63 5.19 19.82 -2.29
C LEU A 63 4.37 20.91 -1.59
N PHE A 64 3.07 20.96 -1.91
CA PHE A 64 2.21 22.10 -1.62
C PHE A 64 1.84 22.19 -0.15
N THR A 65 1.39 21.09 0.44
CA THR A 65 1.12 21.03 1.88
C THR A 65 2.37 20.54 2.61
N PRO A 66 2.53 20.91 3.89
CA PRO A 66 3.53 20.25 4.73
C PRO A 66 3.18 18.77 4.96
N PHE A 67 4.09 18.04 5.60
CA PHE A 67 3.89 16.71 6.14
C PHE A 67 3.94 16.80 7.67
N PHE A 68 2.77 16.77 8.31
CA PHE A 68 2.55 17.04 9.74
C PHE A 68 3.19 18.36 10.19
N GLY A 69 2.91 19.44 9.46
CA GLY A 69 3.48 20.77 9.71
C GLY A 69 4.97 20.94 9.35
N ALA A 70 5.66 19.88 8.93
CA ALA A 70 7.07 19.91 8.57
C ALA A 70 7.32 19.72 7.06
N LYS A 71 8.59 19.79 6.65
CA LYS A 71 9.00 19.37 5.30
C LYS A 71 8.76 17.88 5.10
N TRP A 72 8.55 17.48 3.86
CA TRP A 72 8.37 16.07 3.50
C TRP A 72 9.64 15.30 3.82
N ARG A 73 9.50 14.03 4.20
CA ARG A 73 10.60 13.18 4.66
C ARG A 73 10.85 12.07 3.66
N ASP A 74 12.12 11.77 3.43
CA ASP A 74 12.56 10.58 2.71
C ASP A 74 12.20 9.34 3.52
N HIS A 75 11.39 8.49 2.90
CA HIS A 75 10.73 7.35 3.51
C HIS A 75 11.68 6.15 3.67
N SER A 76 12.90 6.19 3.12
CA SER A 76 13.84 5.06 3.28
C SER A 76 14.20 4.76 4.73
N THR A 77 13.96 5.70 5.64
CA THR A 77 14.21 5.55 7.07
C THR A 77 13.03 6.10 7.86
N LEU A 78 11.93 5.35 7.97
CA LEU A 78 10.99 5.61 9.06
C LEU A 78 11.70 5.32 10.39
N GLY A 79 12.28 6.38 10.94
CA GLY A 79 13.10 6.40 12.13
C GLY A 79 13.65 7.81 12.33
N PRO A 80 14.22 8.14 13.51
CA PRO A 80 14.76 9.46 13.83
C PRO A 80 15.86 9.95 12.88
N SER A 81 16.36 9.11 11.96
CA SER A 81 17.32 9.43 10.90
C SER A 81 16.69 9.79 9.53
N SER A 82 15.37 9.94 9.43
CA SER A 82 14.71 10.38 8.19
C SER A 82 15.25 11.74 7.74
N THR A 83 15.83 11.83 6.54
CA THR A 83 16.23 13.11 5.95
C THR A 83 15.02 13.77 5.30
N TYR A 84 15.00 15.11 5.26
CA TYR A 84 13.94 15.83 4.56
C TYR A 84 14.19 15.86 3.06
N PHE A 85 13.11 15.93 2.27
CA PHE A 85 13.18 16.31 0.86
C PHE A 85 13.77 17.73 0.78
N LEU A 86 14.99 17.81 0.25
CA LEU A 86 15.72 19.04 -0.01
C LEU A 86 15.22 19.70 -1.29
N GLU A 87 15.24 21.03 -1.32
CA GLU A 87 14.87 21.80 -2.51
C GLU A 87 15.87 21.65 -3.65
N GLY A 88 15.41 21.97 -4.85
CA GLY A 88 16.18 21.78 -6.07
C GLY A 88 16.35 20.30 -6.38
N ARG A 89 17.52 19.92 -6.86
CA ARG A 89 17.77 18.55 -7.39
C ARG A 89 18.29 17.57 -6.34
N GLN A 90 18.54 18.03 -5.12
CA GLN A 90 19.32 17.25 -4.16
C GLN A 90 18.61 15.98 -3.71
N THR A 91 17.29 16.03 -3.55
CA THR A 91 16.50 14.86 -3.12
C THR A 91 16.60 13.69 -4.10
N LEU A 92 16.58 13.99 -5.40
CA LEU A 92 16.44 12.96 -6.44
C LEU A 92 17.76 12.69 -7.18
N LYS A 93 18.88 13.24 -6.68
CA LYS A 93 20.18 13.18 -7.36
C LYS A 93 20.67 11.74 -7.57
N ASP A 94 20.37 10.85 -6.62
CA ASP A 94 20.79 9.44 -6.61
C ASP A 94 19.68 8.49 -7.10
N CYS A 95 18.55 9.03 -7.58
CA CYS A 95 17.46 8.25 -8.16
C CYS A 95 17.74 7.95 -9.64
N GLU A 96 17.11 6.89 -10.16
CA GLU A 96 17.18 6.53 -11.60
C GLU A 96 16.77 7.70 -12.51
N VAL A 97 15.84 8.53 -12.04
CA VAL A 97 15.44 9.79 -12.69
C VAL A 97 15.82 10.97 -11.79
N SER A 98 16.95 11.60 -12.11
CA SER A 98 17.52 12.72 -11.33
C SER A 98 17.26 14.11 -11.93
N SER A 99 16.53 14.18 -13.04
CA SER A 99 16.22 15.45 -13.74
C SER A 99 15.15 16.30 -13.07
N CYS A 100 14.52 15.80 -12.00
CA CYS A 100 13.45 16.45 -11.28
C CYS A 100 14.00 17.41 -10.21
N ALA A 101 13.26 18.49 -9.94
CA ALA A 101 13.54 19.42 -8.86
C ALA A 101 12.34 19.51 -7.92
N VAL A 102 12.61 19.58 -6.61
CA VAL A 102 11.60 19.74 -5.55
C VAL A 102 11.57 21.21 -5.12
N THR A 103 10.38 21.74 -4.85
CA THR A 103 10.17 23.09 -4.30
C THR A 103 9.04 23.05 -3.27
N TYR A 104 9.14 23.91 -2.25
CA TYR A 104 8.06 24.22 -1.32
C TYR A 104 7.46 25.61 -1.55
N ASN A 105 8.06 26.41 -2.46
CA ASN A 105 7.49 27.70 -2.84
C ASN A 105 6.17 27.53 -3.61
N LYS A 106 5.05 27.83 -2.94
CA LYS A 106 3.68 27.75 -3.47
C LYS A 106 3.42 28.70 -4.65
N GLU A 107 4.20 29.77 -4.79
CA GLU A 107 4.10 30.70 -5.93
C GLU A 107 4.39 30.00 -7.26
N LYS A 108 5.18 28.92 -7.24
CA LYS A 108 5.52 28.11 -8.42
C LYS A 108 4.42 27.14 -8.83
N ILE A 109 3.23 27.22 -8.26
CA ILE A 109 2.12 26.30 -8.58
C ILE A 109 1.81 26.27 -10.07
N MET A 110 1.90 27.38 -10.82
CA MET A 110 1.63 27.35 -12.27
C MET A 110 2.79 26.82 -13.10
N GLU A 111 4.00 26.75 -12.54
CA GLU A 111 5.21 26.24 -13.19
C GLU A 111 5.43 24.76 -12.95
N ALA A 112 4.96 24.26 -11.80
CA ALA A 112 5.14 22.89 -11.36
C ALA A 112 4.51 21.91 -12.35
N ASP A 113 5.19 20.81 -12.64
CA ASP A 113 4.65 19.71 -13.43
C ASP A 113 3.83 18.74 -12.56
N ALA A 114 4.19 18.62 -11.27
CA ALA A 114 3.42 17.85 -10.28
C ALA A 114 3.23 18.64 -8.98
N VAL A 115 2.09 18.45 -8.32
CA VAL A 115 1.75 19.11 -7.05
C VAL A 115 1.28 18.07 -6.03
N GLY A 116 1.99 17.98 -4.92
CA GLY A 116 1.77 17.00 -3.86
C GLY A 116 1.00 17.57 -2.68
N PHE A 117 0.01 16.82 -2.21
CA PHE A 117 -0.81 17.17 -1.07
C PHE A 117 -0.86 16.02 -0.07
N HIS A 118 -0.44 16.26 1.16
CA HIS A 118 -0.55 15.33 2.27
C HIS A 118 -1.93 15.47 2.93
N ALA A 119 -2.61 14.34 3.10
CA ALA A 119 -3.98 14.26 3.57
C ALA A 119 -4.25 14.98 4.90
N ARG A 120 -3.34 14.86 5.88
CA ARG A 120 -3.53 15.46 7.22
C ARG A 120 -3.32 16.96 7.25
N ASP A 121 -2.61 17.52 6.27
CA ASP A 121 -2.30 18.95 6.17
C ASP A 121 -3.08 19.61 5.03
N MET A 122 -4.17 18.98 4.58
CA MET A 122 -4.99 19.47 3.49
C MET A 122 -5.64 20.81 3.88
N PRO A 123 -5.51 21.86 3.06
CA PRO A 123 -6.19 23.13 3.33
C PRO A 123 -7.70 22.98 3.17
N SER A 124 -8.46 23.82 3.86
CA SER A 124 -9.91 23.93 3.69
C SER A 124 -10.31 24.37 2.27
N ILE A 125 -9.43 25.13 1.59
CA ILE A 125 -9.63 25.60 0.22
C ILE A 125 -8.40 25.22 -0.60
N LEU A 126 -8.61 24.41 -1.64
CA LEU A 126 -7.57 24.06 -2.59
C LEU A 126 -7.27 25.22 -3.56
N PRO A 127 -6.05 25.28 -4.14
CA PRO A 127 -5.74 26.29 -5.14
C PRO A 127 -6.71 26.25 -6.32
N ALA A 128 -7.29 27.40 -6.67
CA ALA A 128 -8.27 27.49 -7.75
C ALA A 128 -7.67 27.33 -9.16
N LYS A 129 -6.35 27.47 -9.30
CA LYS A 129 -5.65 27.42 -10.59
C LYS A 129 -4.78 26.18 -10.67
N ARG A 130 -4.98 25.42 -11.76
CA ARG A 130 -4.08 24.36 -12.22
C ARG A 130 -4.00 24.40 -13.74
N THR A 131 -2.89 23.95 -14.30
CA THR A 131 -2.78 23.73 -15.74
C THR A 131 -3.25 22.33 -16.10
N SER A 132 -3.73 22.12 -17.32
CA SER A 132 -4.16 20.80 -17.81
C SER A 132 -3.02 19.78 -17.92
N LYS A 133 -1.77 20.24 -17.86
CA LYS A 133 -0.57 19.39 -17.94
C LYS A 133 -0.04 18.99 -16.57
N GLN A 134 -0.61 19.52 -15.50
CA GLN A 134 -0.20 19.22 -14.14
C GLN A 134 -0.81 17.94 -13.62
N ILE A 135 0.01 17.24 -12.83
CA ILE A 135 -0.43 16.07 -12.08
C ILE A 135 -0.54 16.47 -10.62
N TRP A 136 -1.75 16.43 -10.08
CA TRP A 136 -1.96 16.59 -8.65
C TRP A 136 -2.00 15.21 -8.00
N PHE A 137 -1.20 14.99 -6.97
CA PHE A 137 -1.16 13.73 -6.26
C PHE A 137 -1.54 13.88 -4.78
N TYR A 138 -2.39 12.96 -4.32
CA TYR A 138 -2.86 12.87 -2.95
C TYR A 138 -2.05 11.83 -2.19
N PHE A 139 -1.36 12.26 -1.14
CA PHE A 139 -0.55 11.41 -0.30
C PHE A 139 -1.25 11.11 1.03
N VAL A 140 -1.49 9.83 1.29
CA VAL A 140 -2.15 9.35 2.51
C VAL A 140 -1.56 8.00 2.94
N LEU A 141 -1.19 7.90 4.21
CA LEU A 141 -0.82 6.62 4.82
C LEU A 141 -1.84 6.15 5.86
N GLU A 142 -2.69 7.05 6.33
CA GLU A 142 -3.75 6.76 7.29
C GLU A 142 -4.92 6.02 6.62
N ASN A 143 -5.63 5.20 7.39
CA ASN A 143 -6.81 4.50 6.86
C ASN A 143 -8.01 5.46 6.69
N PRO A 144 -9.00 5.11 5.83
CA PRO A 144 -10.17 5.97 5.59
C PRO A 144 -10.99 6.32 6.84
N LEU A 145 -10.98 5.46 7.87
CA LEU A 145 -11.67 5.74 9.15
C LEU A 145 -10.96 6.84 9.97
N ASN A 146 -9.69 7.11 9.68
CA ASN A 146 -8.86 8.04 10.43
C ASN A 146 -8.55 9.32 9.67
N VAL A 147 -8.93 9.42 8.39
CA VAL A 147 -8.75 10.64 7.60
C VAL A 147 -10.08 11.38 7.52
N PHE A 148 -10.07 12.67 7.82
CA PHE A 148 -11.24 13.51 7.64
C PHE A 148 -11.41 13.82 6.14
N ILE A 149 -12.46 13.27 5.54
CA ILE A 149 -12.86 13.49 4.16
C ILE A 149 -14.37 13.82 4.22
N ASN A 150 -14.83 14.87 3.55
CA ASN A 150 -16.26 15.17 3.44
C ASN A 150 -16.98 14.08 2.63
N ASP A 151 -18.32 14.08 2.64
CA ASP A 151 -19.12 13.01 2.01
C ASP A 151 -18.85 12.85 0.50
N GLU A 152 -18.52 13.93 -0.21
CA GLU A 152 -18.14 13.92 -1.63
C GLU A 152 -16.64 13.65 -1.86
N GLY A 153 -15.85 13.76 -0.79
CA GLY A 153 -14.40 13.66 -0.79
C GLY A 153 -13.68 14.58 -1.76
N TYR A 154 -12.48 14.15 -2.15
CA TYR A 154 -11.68 14.79 -3.19
C TYR A 154 -11.85 14.11 -4.56
N ALA A 155 -13.05 13.59 -4.83
CA ALA A 155 -13.34 12.92 -6.09
C ALA A 155 -12.99 13.82 -7.28
N ASN A 156 -12.26 13.28 -8.25
CA ASN A 156 -11.83 13.96 -9.48
C ASN A 156 -10.92 15.21 -9.28
N VAL A 157 -10.49 15.50 -8.06
CA VAL A 157 -9.53 16.58 -7.78
C VAL A 157 -8.11 16.14 -8.16
N PHE A 158 -7.71 14.97 -7.66
CA PHE A 158 -6.36 14.43 -7.80
C PHE A 158 -6.28 13.46 -8.98
N ASN A 159 -5.18 13.54 -9.72
CA ASN A 159 -4.87 12.61 -10.80
C ASN A 159 -4.31 11.30 -10.25
N TRP A 160 -3.42 11.41 -9.27
CA TRP A 160 -2.68 10.28 -8.70
C TRP A 160 -2.93 10.15 -7.21
N THR A 161 -2.87 8.92 -6.73
CA THR A 161 -2.85 8.61 -5.30
C THR A 161 -1.49 8.03 -4.96
N MET A 162 -0.95 8.44 -3.82
CA MET A 162 0.26 7.88 -3.23
C MET A 162 -0.12 7.33 -1.85
N SER A 163 -0.19 6.01 -1.71
CA SER A 163 -0.66 5.39 -0.46
C SER A 163 -0.16 3.95 -0.26
N TYR A 164 -0.49 3.36 0.89
CA TYR A 164 -0.23 1.96 1.18
C TYR A 164 -1.12 1.00 0.37
N SER A 165 -2.10 1.49 -0.40
CA SER A 165 -2.92 0.64 -1.26
C SER A 165 -2.14 0.22 -2.49
N ARG A 166 -2.17 -1.07 -2.82
CA ARG A 166 -1.56 -1.60 -4.06
C ARG A 166 -2.20 -1.08 -5.34
N ASN A 167 -3.41 -0.52 -5.24
CA ASN A 167 -4.13 0.10 -6.36
C ASN A 167 -3.82 1.59 -6.51
N SER A 168 -2.93 2.15 -5.68
CA SER A 168 -2.50 3.54 -5.84
C SER A 168 -1.52 3.69 -6.99
N GLU A 169 -1.52 4.85 -7.65
CA GLU A 169 -0.58 5.13 -8.74
C GLU A 169 0.87 5.05 -8.24
N ILE A 170 1.11 5.55 -7.02
CA ILE A 170 2.41 5.51 -6.36
C ILE A 170 2.28 4.68 -5.08
N TYR A 171 2.55 3.38 -5.18
CA TYR A 171 2.56 2.48 -4.03
C TYR A 171 3.64 2.86 -3.02
N THR A 172 3.21 3.32 -1.84
CA THR A 172 4.08 3.79 -0.75
C THR A 172 3.57 3.23 0.58
N PRO A 173 3.91 1.97 0.92
CA PRO A 173 3.53 1.40 2.22
C PRO A 173 4.41 1.96 3.35
N TYR A 174 3.89 1.99 4.59
CA TYR A 174 4.68 2.35 5.78
C TYR A 174 5.96 1.50 5.91
N GLY A 175 5.92 0.24 5.49
CA GLY A 175 7.08 -0.64 5.52
C GLY A 175 7.08 -1.55 4.31
N LYS A 176 8.28 -1.94 3.88
CA LYS A 176 8.48 -2.98 2.89
C LYS A 176 9.57 -3.92 3.36
N TYR A 177 9.38 -5.21 3.07
CA TYR A 177 10.44 -6.20 3.23
C TYR A 177 11.40 -6.07 2.05
N ILE A 178 12.68 -5.91 2.34
CA ILE A 178 13.74 -5.94 1.33
C ILE A 178 14.65 -7.13 1.63
N LEU A 179 15.15 -7.78 0.58
CA LEU A 179 16.14 -8.82 0.74
C LEU A 179 17.43 -8.16 1.25
N SER A 180 17.84 -8.50 2.47
CA SER A 180 19.11 -8.01 3.00
C SER A 180 20.24 -8.92 2.54
N SER A 181 21.21 -8.37 1.82
CA SER A 181 22.45 -9.07 1.47
C SER A 181 23.43 -9.19 2.65
N LYS A 182 23.15 -8.48 3.75
CA LYS A 182 23.91 -8.52 4.99
C LYS A 182 22.94 -8.95 6.09
N ILE A 183 23.16 -10.10 6.71
CA ILE A 183 22.65 -10.30 8.07
C ILE A 183 23.48 -9.33 8.90
N PRO A 184 22.89 -8.25 9.42
CA PRO A 184 23.70 -7.26 10.11
C PRO A 184 24.23 -7.95 11.37
N ASN A 185 25.57 -8.01 11.48
CA ASN A 185 26.28 -8.69 12.56
C ASN A 185 26.15 -7.81 13.83
N ASN A 186 24.92 -7.73 14.34
CA ASN A 186 24.46 -6.71 15.27
C ASN A 186 24.90 -6.97 16.73
N GLY A 187 25.88 -7.85 16.95
CA GLY A 187 26.30 -8.23 18.29
C GLY A 187 25.21 -8.93 19.09
N PHE A 188 24.21 -9.54 18.42
CA PHE A 188 23.19 -10.33 19.11
C PHE A 188 23.68 -11.71 19.55
N ASP A 189 24.89 -12.10 19.17
CA ASP A 189 25.48 -13.42 19.46
C ASP A 189 25.78 -13.63 20.96
N SER A 190 25.74 -12.58 21.79
CA SER A 190 26.09 -12.64 23.21
C SER A 190 24.90 -12.51 24.18
N PHE A 191 23.65 -12.42 23.69
CA PHE A 191 22.51 -12.39 24.59
C PHE A 191 22.19 -13.79 25.10
N ASP A 192 22.40 -14.00 26.40
CA ASP A 192 21.91 -15.20 27.06
C ASP A 192 20.37 -15.18 27.10
N LEU A 193 19.77 -15.86 26.14
CA LEU A 193 18.31 -15.99 26.02
C LEU A 193 17.72 -16.75 27.20
N ALA A 194 18.50 -17.56 27.93
CA ALA A 194 18.03 -18.37 29.04
C ALA A 194 17.65 -17.54 30.28
N THR A 195 18.15 -16.30 30.37
CA THR A 195 17.84 -15.38 31.48
C THR A 195 16.56 -14.58 31.28
N LYS A 196 15.95 -14.63 30.08
CA LYS A 196 14.76 -13.85 29.76
C LYS A 196 13.49 -14.57 30.21
N ASP A 197 12.71 -13.91 31.05
CA ASP A 197 11.45 -14.40 31.61
C ASP A 197 10.22 -13.92 30.81
N LYS A 198 10.34 -12.80 30.09
CA LYS A 198 9.26 -12.24 29.25
C LYS A 198 9.18 -12.90 27.87
N LYS A 199 7.98 -13.38 27.53
CA LYS A 199 7.72 -14.14 26.29
C LYS A 199 7.36 -13.25 25.11
N VAL A 200 6.55 -12.21 25.33
CA VAL A 200 6.08 -11.29 24.30
C VAL A 200 6.18 -9.86 24.81
N ALA A 201 6.69 -8.98 23.95
CA ALA A 201 6.67 -7.54 24.17
C ALA A 201 5.75 -6.87 23.14
N TRP A 202 4.78 -6.09 23.60
CA TRP A 202 3.93 -5.26 22.75
C TRP A 202 4.29 -3.79 22.91
N LEU A 203 4.93 -3.21 21.90
CA LEU A 203 5.34 -1.81 21.88
C LEU A 203 4.21 -0.96 21.26
N VAL A 204 3.54 -0.14 22.07
CA VAL A 204 2.34 0.60 21.63
C VAL A 204 2.20 1.96 22.32
N SER A 205 1.87 2.97 21.51
CA SER A 205 1.62 4.34 21.98
C SER A 205 0.25 4.89 21.58
N ASN A 206 -0.48 4.22 20.67
CA ASN A 206 -1.85 4.58 20.32
C ASN A 206 -2.84 3.59 20.95
N CYS A 207 -3.50 4.04 22.03
CA CYS A 207 -4.37 3.23 22.88
C CYS A 207 -5.83 3.21 22.40
N TYR A 208 -6.15 4.00 21.37
CA TYR A 208 -7.49 4.12 20.80
C TYR A 208 -7.76 3.13 19.66
N ALA A 209 -6.76 2.34 19.25
CA ALA A 209 -6.93 1.24 18.32
C ALA A 209 -7.59 0.04 19.04
N THR A 210 -8.92 0.07 19.15
CA THR A 210 -9.75 -0.83 19.97
C THR A 210 -9.55 -2.29 19.59
N GLU A 211 -9.61 -2.64 18.31
CA GLU A 211 -9.58 -4.04 17.86
C GLU A 211 -8.25 -4.71 18.19
N ARG A 212 -7.13 -3.99 17.98
CA ARG A 212 -5.80 -4.49 18.34
C ARG A 212 -5.65 -4.65 19.84
N ARG A 213 -6.22 -3.73 20.62
CA ARG A 213 -6.16 -3.79 22.08
C ARG A 213 -6.99 -4.94 22.62
N GLU A 214 -8.23 -5.09 22.16
CA GLU A 214 -9.13 -6.20 22.52
C GLU A 214 -8.47 -7.55 22.25
N TYR A 215 -7.86 -7.71 21.06
CA TYR A 215 -7.09 -8.90 20.74
C TYR A 215 -5.95 -9.17 21.73
N VAL A 216 -5.18 -8.14 22.11
CA VAL A 216 -4.09 -8.31 23.07
C VAL A 216 -4.61 -8.61 24.48
N GLU A 217 -5.70 -7.98 24.92
CA GLU A 217 -6.31 -8.28 26.22
C GLU A 217 -6.83 -9.72 26.28
N GLU A 218 -7.46 -10.23 25.22
CA GLU A 218 -7.87 -11.64 25.16
C GLU A 218 -6.65 -12.57 25.16
N LEU A 219 -5.59 -12.22 24.43
CA LEU A 219 -4.38 -13.04 24.33
C LEU A 219 -3.60 -13.12 25.66
N LYS A 220 -3.69 -12.09 26.51
CA LYS A 220 -3.06 -12.06 27.85
C LYS A 220 -3.57 -13.17 28.77
N GLU A 221 -4.77 -13.68 28.56
CA GLU A 221 -5.31 -14.81 29.33
C GLU A 221 -4.55 -16.12 29.07
N TYR A 222 -3.84 -16.22 27.94
CA TYR A 222 -3.15 -17.44 27.51
C TYR A 222 -1.62 -17.34 27.56
N ILE A 223 -1.05 -16.13 27.44
CA ILE A 223 0.40 -15.90 27.44
C ILE A 223 0.77 -14.59 28.17
N ASP A 224 1.93 -14.57 28.83
CA ASP A 224 2.45 -13.33 29.44
C ASP A 224 2.89 -12.34 28.36
N ILE A 225 2.23 -11.18 28.29
CA ILE A 225 2.52 -10.08 27.36
C ILE A 225 2.90 -8.84 28.17
N SER A 226 4.14 -8.41 28.03
CA SER A 226 4.61 -7.14 28.57
C SER A 226 4.29 -6.00 27.60
N VAL A 227 3.55 -5.00 28.06
CA VAL A 227 3.13 -3.86 27.24
C VAL A 227 3.99 -2.65 27.56
N TYR A 228 4.58 -2.04 26.54
CA TYR A 228 5.47 -0.87 26.69
C TYR A 228 4.99 0.29 25.82
N GLY A 229 5.34 1.51 26.23
CA GLY A 229 4.92 2.75 25.57
C GLY A 229 3.75 3.41 26.32
N LEU A 230 3.06 4.35 25.68
CA LEU A 230 2.01 5.16 26.34
C LEU A 230 0.78 4.35 26.77
N CYS A 231 0.62 3.13 26.26
CA CYS A 231 -0.49 2.24 26.65
C CYS A 231 -0.05 1.10 27.58
N GLY A 232 1.25 1.04 27.91
CA GLY A 232 1.79 0.14 28.92
C GLY A 232 1.71 0.78 30.31
N ASN A 233 1.78 -0.08 31.33
CA ASN A 233 1.96 0.33 32.73
C ASN A 233 3.40 0.11 33.15
#